data_AF-A0A7J2WSC7-F1
#
_entry.id   AF-A0A7J2WSC7-F1
#
_cell.length_a   1.000
_cell.length_b   1.000
_cell.length_c   1.000
_cell.angle_alpha   90.00
_cell.angle_beta   90.00
_cell.angle_gamma   90.00
#
_symmetry.space_group_name_H-M   'P 1'
#
loop_
_entity.id
_entity.type
_entity.pdbx_description
1 polymer ?
#
loop_
_entity_poly.entity_id
_entity_poly.type
_entity_poly.pdbx_seq_one_letter_code
_entity_poly.pdbx_strand_id
1 'polypeptide(L)'
;MWSITMFDGRRAPDVLGRDSFDKVLLDSPCSSLGEVRRSWGALVRWSPRNVEKISRLQVSLAKAAYETLKPGGLMVYSTCTFEPKENEWVVYKLLQIGAVIEEPEVKGLIWRKGLRKWMDWDFGKEMEKCMRIYPQDNDTIGFFIAVLRKPG
;
A
#
# COMPACT_ATOMS: atom_id res chain seq x y z
N MET A 1 12.46 -4.98 23.33
CA MET A 1 11.15 -5.20 23.97
C MET A 1 10.10 -5.05 22.88
N TRP A 2 9.20 -6.03 22.72
CA TRP A 2 8.08 -5.94 21.78
C TRP A 2 6.83 -5.54 22.54
N SER A 3 5.94 -4.78 21.91
CA SER A 3 4.66 -4.37 22.48
C SER A 3 3.52 -4.66 21.49
N ILE A 4 2.32 -4.87 22.02
CA ILE A 4 1.09 -5.01 21.25
C ILE A 4 0.13 -3.95 21.77
N THR A 5 -0.44 -3.17 20.85
CA THR A 5 -1.35 -2.06 21.15
C THR A 5 -2.59 -2.16 20.29
N MET A 6 -3.72 -1.63 20.78
CA MET A 6 -4.97 -1.60 20.04
C MET A 6 -5.56 -0.19 20.07
N PHE A 7 -5.58 0.48 18.91
CA PHE A 7 -6.18 1.79 18.72
C PHE A 7 -6.47 2.01 17.23
N ASP A 8 -7.15 3.11 16.89
CA ASP A 8 -7.38 3.49 15.50
C ASP A 8 -6.06 3.88 14.82
N GLY A 9 -5.61 3.10 13.83
CA GLY A 9 -4.33 3.32 13.14
C GLY A 9 -4.17 4.73 12.53
N ARG A 10 -5.27 5.45 12.27
CA ARG A 10 -5.21 6.85 11.81
C ARG A 10 -4.63 7.80 12.86
N ARG A 11 -4.61 7.39 14.13
CA ARG A 11 -4.06 8.13 15.28
C ARG A 11 -2.66 7.66 15.67
N ALA A 12 -2.01 6.83 14.85
CA ALA A 12 -0.67 6.33 15.14
C ALA A 12 0.36 7.45 15.46
N PRO A 13 0.38 8.60 14.76
CA PRO A 13 1.25 9.71 15.11
C PRO A 13 1.02 10.27 16.52
N ASP A 14 -0.23 10.32 16.97
CA ASP A 14 -0.60 10.86 18.28
C ASP A 14 -0.25 9.88 19.41
N VAL A 15 -0.39 8.57 19.14
CA VAL A 15 -0.25 7.51 20.16
C VAL A 15 1.19 6.99 20.23
N LEU A 16 1.83 6.78 19.09
CA LEU A 16 3.18 6.21 18.98
C LEU A 16 4.27 7.28 18.78
N GLY A 17 3.87 8.53 18.55
CA GLY A 17 4.76 9.64 18.24
C GLY A 17 5.08 9.76 16.75
N ARG A 18 5.35 11.00 16.34
CA ARG A 18 5.88 11.34 15.02
C ARG A 18 7.39 11.03 14.98
N ASP A 19 7.87 10.61 13.82
CA ASP A 19 9.30 10.31 13.61
C ASP A 19 9.88 9.32 14.65
N SER A 20 9.07 8.35 15.07
CA SER A 20 9.43 7.38 16.12
C SER A 20 10.09 6.11 15.57
N PHE A 21 9.84 5.75 14.31
CA PHE A 21 10.25 4.46 13.75
C PHE A 21 11.20 4.58 12.56
N ASP A 22 12.21 3.72 12.54
CA ASP A 22 13.12 3.59 11.40
C ASP A 22 12.48 2.82 10.23
N LYS A 23 11.54 1.93 10.55
CA LYS A 23 10.79 1.13 9.57
C LYS A 23 9.33 0.98 9.97
N VAL A 24 8.42 1.04 9.00
CA VAL A 24 6.97 0.88 9.18
C VAL A 24 6.42 -0.09 8.13
N LEU A 25 5.56 -1.02 8.54
CA LEU A 25 4.77 -1.85 7.63
C LEU A 25 3.29 -1.47 7.80
N LEU A 26 2.65 -1.06 6.71
CA LEU A 26 1.20 -0.93 6.64
C LEU A 26 0.66 -1.97 5.66
N ASP A 27 0.21 -3.09 6.22
CA ASP A 27 -0.68 -4.00 5.51
C ASP A 27 -2.12 -3.50 5.66
N SER A 28 -2.64 -2.93 4.58
CA SER A 28 -3.82 -2.08 4.66
C SER A 28 -5.11 -2.89 4.46
N PRO A 29 -6.18 -2.61 5.21
CA PRO A 29 -7.50 -3.18 4.89
C PRO A 29 -7.88 -2.81 3.46
N CYS A 30 -8.30 -3.79 2.66
CA CYS A 30 -8.58 -3.62 1.23
C CYS A 30 -9.80 -4.43 0.77
N SER A 31 -10.24 -4.21 -0.47
CA SER A 31 -11.34 -4.98 -1.08
C SER A 31 -11.05 -6.47 -1.26
N SER A 32 -9.78 -6.88 -1.12
CA SER A 32 -9.34 -8.27 -1.13
C SER A 32 -9.62 -9.01 -2.45
N LEU A 33 -9.67 -8.33 -3.59
CA LEU A 33 -9.91 -8.99 -4.89
C LEU A 33 -8.84 -10.04 -5.25
N GLY A 34 -7.64 -9.96 -4.69
CA GLY A 34 -6.59 -10.97 -4.83
C GLY A 34 -7.02 -12.34 -4.30
N GLU A 35 -7.91 -12.38 -3.31
CA GLU A 35 -8.41 -13.60 -2.65
C GLU A 35 -9.48 -14.34 -3.47
N VAL A 36 -9.94 -13.82 -4.61
CA VAL A 36 -11.03 -14.43 -5.40
C VAL A 36 -10.69 -15.87 -5.83
N ARG A 37 -9.40 -16.18 -6.01
CA ARG A 37 -8.91 -17.54 -6.27
C ARG A 37 -9.22 -18.53 -5.14
N ARG A 38 -9.30 -18.06 -3.89
CA ARG A 38 -9.58 -18.85 -2.69
C ARG A 38 -11.04 -18.78 -2.26
N SER A 39 -11.68 -17.62 -2.38
CA SER A 39 -13.06 -17.41 -1.97
C SER A 39 -13.74 -16.28 -2.75
N TRP A 40 -14.97 -16.55 -3.19
CA TRP A 40 -15.83 -15.59 -3.88
C TRP A 40 -16.32 -14.43 -3.00
N GLY A 41 -16.13 -14.50 -1.68
CA GLY A 41 -16.67 -13.49 -0.74
C GLY A 41 -16.20 -12.05 -1.04
N ALA A 42 -14.95 -11.89 -1.52
CA ALA A 42 -14.43 -10.59 -1.93
C ALA A 42 -15.22 -10.02 -3.13
N LEU A 43 -15.53 -10.86 -4.12
CA LEU A 43 -16.27 -10.46 -5.31
C LEU A 43 -17.71 -10.03 -4.97
N VAL A 44 -18.39 -10.75 -4.07
CA VAL A 44 -19.76 -10.42 -3.64
C VAL A 44 -19.85 -9.06 -2.93
N ARG A 45 -18.83 -8.70 -2.14
CA ARG A 45 -18.78 -7.41 -1.43
C ARG A 45 -18.20 -6.28 -2.28
N TRP A 46 -17.65 -6.60 -3.45
CA TRP A 46 -17.01 -5.62 -4.29
C TRP A 46 -18.06 -4.69 -4.91
N SER A 47 -17.77 -3.40 -4.89
CA SER A 47 -18.51 -2.39 -5.65
C SER A 47 -17.65 -1.14 -5.80
N PRO A 48 -17.85 -0.33 -6.85
CA PRO A 48 -17.12 0.93 -7.02
C PRO A 48 -17.24 1.86 -5.80
N ARG A 49 -18.40 1.88 -5.15
CA ARG A 49 -18.65 2.65 -3.92
C ARG A 49 -17.81 2.13 -2.74
N ASN A 50 -17.68 0.82 -2.60
CA ASN A 50 -16.88 0.22 -1.54
C ASN A 50 -15.38 0.47 -1.76
N VAL A 51 -14.90 0.31 -3.00
CA VAL A 51 -13.51 0.62 -3.38
C VAL A 51 -13.16 2.07 -3.06
N GLU A 52 -14.04 3.02 -3.40
CA GLU A 52 -13.85 4.44 -3.08
C GLU A 52 -13.77 4.69 -1.57
N LYS A 53 -14.68 4.09 -0.79
CA LYS A 53 -14.69 4.22 0.67
C LYS A 53 -13.40 3.67 1.29
N ILE A 54 -12.98 2.49 0.87
CA ILE A 54 -11.79 1.81 1.37
C ILE A 54 -10.54 2.59 0.98
N SER A 55 -10.42 3.02 -0.28
CA SER A 55 -9.30 3.84 -0.77
C SER A 55 -9.08 5.10 0.08
N ARG A 56 -10.15 5.82 0.43
CA ARG A 56 -10.04 6.99 1.33
C ARG A 56 -9.48 6.63 2.72
N LEU A 57 -9.95 5.51 3.29
CA LEU A 57 -9.43 5.01 4.56
C LEU A 57 -7.94 4.63 4.44
N GLN A 58 -7.55 3.95 3.37
CA GLN A 58 -6.18 3.54 3.11
C GLN A 58 -5.26 4.77 2.97
N VAL A 59 -5.69 5.82 2.27
CA VAL A 59 -4.95 7.09 2.21
C VAL A 59 -4.74 7.68 3.61
N SER A 60 -5.79 7.72 4.45
CA SER A 60 -5.66 8.23 5.83
C SER A 60 -4.70 7.38 6.67
N LEU A 61 -4.81 6.06 6.60
CA LEU A 61 -3.92 5.14 7.33
C LEU A 61 -2.48 5.26 6.84
N ALA A 62 -2.27 5.33 5.54
CA ALA A 62 -0.94 5.42 4.95
C ALA A 62 -0.24 6.72 5.31
N LYS A 63 -0.96 7.85 5.29
CA LYS A 63 -0.42 9.13 5.77
C LYS A 63 -0.05 9.08 7.25
N ALA A 64 -0.93 8.54 8.09
CA ALA A 64 -0.67 8.39 9.52
C ALA A 64 0.56 7.49 9.78
N ALA A 65 0.67 6.36 9.10
CA ALA A 65 1.83 5.47 9.18
C ALA A 65 3.12 6.15 8.69
N TYR A 66 3.04 6.96 7.64
CA TYR A 66 4.19 7.70 7.12
C TYR A 66 4.66 8.83 8.06
N GLU A 67 3.76 9.43 8.84
CA GLU A 67 4.10 10.45 9.84
C GLU A 67 4.85 9.89 11.06
N THR A 68 4.68 8.60 11.39
CA THR A 68 5.46 7.95 12.46
C THR A 68 6.86 7.54 12.00
N LEU A 69 7.14 7.58 10.70
CA LEU A 69 8.41 7.20 10.11
C LEU A 69 9.43 8.34 10.25
N LYS A 70 10.64 8.03 10.72
CA LYS A 70 11.77 8.98 10.80
C LYS A 70 12.21 9.46 9.41
N PRO A 71 12.81 10.67 9.30
CA PRO A 71 13.60 11.05 8.13
C PRO A 71 14.65 9.98 7.82
N GLY A 72 14.78 9.60 6.55
CA GLY A 72 15.61 8.48 6.08
C GLY A 72 15.00 7.08 6.24
N GLY A 73 13.91 6.95 7.00
CA GLY A 73 13.23 5.69 7.29
C GLY A 73 12.53 5.07 6.08
N LEU A 74 12.14 3.80 6.20
CA LEU A 74 11.45 3.03 5.17
C LEU A 74 10.05 2.58 5.60
N MET A 75 9.06 2.80 4.74
CA MET A 75 7.72 2.27 4.88
C MET A 75 7.43 1.26 3.77
N VAL A 76 6.82 0.13 4.14
CA VAL A 76 6.19 -0.78 3.17
C VAL A 76 4.68 -0.56 3.23
N TYR A 77 4.08 -0.28 2.09
CA TYR A 77 2.64 -0.29 1.89
C TYR A 77 2.25 -1.54 1.11
N SER A 78 1.29 -2.32 1.62
CA SER A 78 0.78 -3.51 0.93
C SER A 78 -0.73 -3.63 0.95
N THR A 79 -1.25 -4.29 -0.09
CA THR A 79 -2.65 -4.73 -0.17
C THR A 79 -2.73 -6.11 -0.84
N CYS A 80 -3.84 -6.82 -0.64
CA CYS A 80 -4.19 -8.04 -1.39
C CYS A 80 -5.32 -7.78 -2.41
N THR A 81 -5.28 -6.64 -3.11
CA THR A 81 -6.26 -6.29 -4.15
C THR A 81 -5.59 -5.85 -5.45
N PHE A 82 -6.34 -5.95 -6.55
CA PHE A 82 -5.89 -5.51 -7.86
C PHE A 82 -6.25 -4.04 -8.17
N GLU A 83 -7.14 -3.44 -7.37
CA GLU A 83 -7.74 -2.12 -7.61
C GLU A 83 -6.71 -0.98 -7.61
N PRO A 84 -6.54 -0.25 -8.73
CA PRO A 84 -5.60 0.88 -8.79
C PRO A 84 -5.96 2.04 -7.84
N LYS A 85 -7.25 2.18 -7.49
CA LYS A 85 -7.72 3.10 -6.45
C LYS A 85 -7.15 2.78 -5.06
N GLU A 86 -6.90 1.51 -4.79
CA GLU A 86 -6.38 1.05 -3.51
C GLU A 86 -4.85 0.92 -3.55
N ASN A 87 -4.26 0.88 -4.74
CA ASN A 87 -2.84 0.64 -4.93
C ASN A 87 -2.12 1.94 -5.33
N GLU A 88 -1.97 2.18 -6.64
CA GLU A 88 -1.23 3.32 -7.18
C GLU A 88 -1.77 4.67 -6.70
N TRP A 89 -3.09 4.80 -6.51
CA TRP A 89 -3.66 6.04 -6.01
C TRP A 89 -3.21 6.36 -4.57
N VAL A 90 -3.13 5.35 -3.69
CA VAL A 90 -2.67 5.55 -2.31
C VAL A 90 -1.20 5.94 -2.31
N VAL A 91 -0.38 5.23 -3.07
CA VAL A 91 1.05 5.54 -3.24
C VAL A 91 1.23 6.95 -3.81
N TYR A 92 0.47 7.30 -4.85
CA TYR A 92 0.49 8.63 -5.46
C TYR A 92 0.21 9.72 -4.42
N LYS A 93 -0.74 9.52 -3.50
CA LYS A 93 -1.00 10.46 -2.40
C LYS A 93 0.15 10.60 -1.41
N LEU A 94 0.96 9.56 -1.22
CA LEU A 94 2.17 9.62 -0.40
C LEU A 94 3.30 10.38 -1.13
N LEU A 95 3.42 10.22 -2.45
CA LEU A 95 4.38 11.01 -3.25
C LEU A 95 4.10 12.51 -3.15
N GLN A 96 2.83 12.90 -3.12
CA GLN A 96 2.43 14.32 -2.96
C GLN A 96 2.87 14.93 -1.62
N ILE A 97 3.21 14.13 -0.62
CA ILE A 97 3.73 14.60 0.68
C ILE A 97 5.24 14.31 0.83
N GLY A 98 5.93 14.07 -0.28
CA GLY A 98 7.38 13.95 -0.33
C GLY A 98 7.92 12.53 -0.18
N ALA A 99 7.09 11.49 -0.19
CA ALA A 99 7.59 10.11 -0.21
C ALA A 99 8.30 9.80 -1.54
N VAL A 100 9.35 8.98 -1.48
CA VAL A 100 10.11 8.51 -2.65
C VAL A 100 9.97 7.01 -2.76
N ILE A 101 9.62 6.50 -3.94
CA ILE A 101 9.52 5.06 -4.17
C ILE A 101 10.93 4.48 -4.35
N GLU A 102 11.23 3.48 -3.54
CA GLU A 102 12.38 2.61 -3.70
C GLU A 102 12.00 1.42 -4.57
N GLU A 103 12.92 0.97 -5.43
CA GLU A 103 12.73 -0.22 -6.23
C GLU A 103 13.23 -1.44 -5.44
N PRO A 104 12.33 -2.28 -4.89
CA PRO A 104 12.75 -3.44 -4.12
C PRO A 104 13.23 -4.58 -5.03
N GLU A 105 14.25 -5.30 -4.58
CA GLU A 105 14.66 -6.57 -5.19
C GLU A 105 14.26 -7.73 -4.29
N VAL A 106 13.42 -8.65 -4.81
CA VAL A 106 13.01 -9.87 -4.12
C VAL A 106 13.38 -11.07 -4.98
N LYS A 107 14.41 -11.81 -4.56
CA LYS A 107 14.90 -12.98 -5.30
C LYS A 107 13.83 -14.07 -5.37
N GLY A 108 13.62 -14.62 -6.57
CA GLY A 108 12.70 -15.72 -6.81
C GLY A 108 11.21 -15.33 -6.88
N LEU A 109 10.88 -14.04 -6.79
CA LEU A 109 9.51 -13.56 -6.94
C LEU A 109 9.34 -12.89 -8.31
N ILE A 110 8.38 -13.35 -9.10
CA ILE A 110 8.02 -12.72 -10.37
C ILE A 110 7.00 -11.62 -10.08
N TRP A 111 7.28 -10.39 -10.49
CA TRP A 111 6.35 -9.27 -10.30
C TRP A 111 6.32 -8.40 -11.54
N ARG A 112 5.22 -7.68 -11.70
CA ARG A 112 5.01 -6.72 -12.78
C ARG A 112 5.07 -5.31 -12.22
N LYS A 113 5.48 -4.36 -13.05
CA LYS A 113 5.53 -2.94 -12.71
C LYS A 113 4.15 -2.42 -12.31
N GLY A 114 4.13 -1.49 -11.36
CA GLY A 114 2.94 -0.70 -11.04
C GLY A 114 2.44 0.10 -12.25
N LEU A 115 1.17 0.47 -12.23
CA LEU A 115 0.54 1.16 -13.35
C LEU A 115 0.99 2.62 -13.41
N ARG A 116 1.61 3.02 -14.52
CA ARG A 116 1.87 4.44 -14.78
C ARG A 116 0.58 5.23 -15.03
N LYS A 117 -0.35 4.64 -15.77
CA LYS A 117 -1.64 5.23 -16.12
C LYS A 117 -2.76 4.24 -15.88
N TRP A 118 -3.92 4.73 -15.46
CA TRP A 118 -5.13 3.93 -15.39
C TRP A 118 -6.34 4.82 -15.64
N MET A 119 -7.09 4.54 -16.71
CA MET A 119 -8.17 5.41 -17.19
C MET A 119 -7.67 6.86 -17.33
N ASP A 120 -8.32 7.82 -16.67
CA ASP A 120 -7.98 9.24 -16.71
C ASP A 120 -6.85 9.63 -15.72
N TRP A 121 -6.29 8.67 -14.99
CA TRP A 121 -5.24 8.94 -14.02
C TRP A 121 -3.85 8.70 -14.60
N ASP A 122 -2.97 9.69 -14.43
CA ASP A 122 -1.53 9.57 -14.66
C ASP A 122 -0.82 9.63 -13.31
N PHE A 123 -0.25 8.50 -12.90
CA PHE A 123 0.49 8.34 -11.65
C PHE A 123 1.98 8.68 -11.80
N GLY A 124 2.45 8.88 -13.02
CA GLY A 124 3.86 9.13 -13.32
C GLY A 124 4.72 7.86 -13.39
N LYS A 125 5.91 8.01 -13.98
CA LYS A 125 6.85 6.90 -14.24
C LYS A 125 7.36 6.20 -12.98
N GLU A 126 7.42 6.93 -11.85
CA GLU A 126 7.93 6.38 -10.59
C GLU A 126 7.10 5.19 -10.11
N MET A 127 5.81 5.13 -10.49
CA MET A 127 4.92 4.04 -10.13
C MET A 127 5.35 2.68 -10.67
N GLU A 128 6.20 2.65 -11.71
CA GLU A 128 6.75 1.40 -12.24
C GLU A 128 7.63 0.66 -11.24
N LYS A 129 8.15 1.35 -10.22
CA LYS A 129 8.93 0.75 -9.13
C LYS A 129 8.08 -0.02 -8.11
N CYS A 130 6.76 0.15 -8.14
CA CYS A 130 5.85 -0.64 -7.32
C CYS A 130 5.70 -2.05 -7.91
N MET A 131 5.46 -3.03 -7.04
CA MET A 131 5.32 -4.43 -7.42
C MET A 131 3.84 -4.83 -7.47
N ARG A 132 3.38 -5.30 -8.62
CA ARG A 132 2.14 -6.06 -8.78
C ARG A 132 2.47 -7.54 -8.88
N ILE A 133 1.96 -8.31 -7.94
CA ILE A 133 2.13 -9.76 -7.88
C ILE A 133 0.80 -10.38 -8.30
N TYR A 134 0.83 -11.15 -9.38
CA TYR A 134 -0.35 -11.78 -9.92
C TYR A 134 -0.36 -13.30 -9.67
N PRO A 135 -1.54 -13.91 -9.48
CA PRO A 135 -1.68 -15.34 -9.28
C PRO A 135 -1.00 -16.20 -10.36
N GLN A 136 -1.18 -15.84 -11.63
CA GLN A 136 -0.65 -16.62 -12.75
C GLN A 136 0.89 -16.61 -12.85
N ASP A 137 1.55 -15.65 -12.21
CA ASP A 137 3.00 -15.51 -12.31
C ASP A 137 3.73 -16.28 -11.19
N ASN A 138 3.07 -16.57 -10.05
CA ASN A 138 3.72 -17.15 -8.86
C ASN A 138 2.92 -18.25 -8.16
N ASP A 139 1.77 -18.65 -8.69
CA ASP A 139 0.84 -19.57 -8.03
C ASP A 139 0.33 -19.09 -6.64
N THR A 140 0.24 -17.77 -6.46
CA THR A 140 -0.24 -17.15 -5.21
C THR A 140 -1.66 -16.56 -5.36
N ILE A 141 -2.11 -15.81 -4.34
CA ILE A 141 -3.15 -14.79 -4.51
C ILE A 141 -2.55 -13.50 -5.08
N GLY A 142 -3.38 -12.50 -5.37
CA GLY A 142 -2.93 -11.19 -5.82
C GLY A 142 -2.45 -10.27 -4.71
N PHE A 143 -1.33 -9.58 -4.93
CA PHE A 143 -0.80 -8.55 -4.02
C PHE A 143 -0.27 -7.33 -4.75
N PHE A 144 -0.23 -6.21 -4.03
CA PHE A 144 0.48 -5.00 -4.41
C PHE A 144 1.41 -4.57 -3.28
N ILE A 145 2.63 -4.16 -3.63
CA ILE A 145 3.65 -3.71 -2.68
C ILE A 145 4.31 -2.43 -3.20
N ALA A 146 4.45 -1.44 -2.34
CA ALA A 146 5.28 -0.26 -2.56
C ALA A 146 6.23 -0.05 -1.38
N VAL A 147 7.51 0.15 -1.67
CA VAL A 147 8.52 0.52 -0.66
C VAL A 147 8.80 2.01 -0.80
N LEU A 148 8.63 2.74 0.30
CA LEU A 148 8.66 4.20 0.34
C LEU A 148 9.70 4.67 1.33
N ARG A 149 10.59 5.55 0.89
CA ARG A 149 11.52 6.26 1.76
C ARG A 149 10.97 7.63 2.10
N LYS A 150 11.13 8.03 3.37
CA LYS A 150 10.99 9.42 3.79
C LYS A 150 12.32 10.14 3.62
N PRO A 151 12.42 11.19 2.79
CA PRO A 151 13.65 11.97 2.68
C PRO A 151 14.13 12.50 4.03
N GLY A 152 15.46 12.66 4.12
CA GLY A 152 16.15 13.25 5.27
C GLY A 152 15.96 14.76 5.37
#